data_AF-A0A2D5XIF9-F1
#
_entry.id   AF-A0A2D5XIF9-F1
#
_cell.length_a   1.000
_cell.length_b   1.000
_cell.length_c   1.000
_cell.angle_alpha   90.00
_cell.angle_beta   90.00
_cell.angle_gamma   90.00
#
_symmetry.space_group_name_H-M   'P 1'
#
loop_
_entity.id
_entity.type
_entity.pdbx_description
1 polymer ?
#
loop_
_entity_poly.entity_id
_entity_poly.type
_entity_poly.pdbx_seq_one_letter_code
_entity_poly.pdbx_strand_id
1 'polypeptide(L)'
;MDPKKRYALKVTQSSLIEARGSLQWRDRGVEHCDTCHLPKLNLWRDLLPPGLGQRLLGAEVGEIIEMDFAPGTLIANHDPGKVFHVHSSQFDFAEMDPLKEPRVGLFYRLGCLQGMSGIFRSDLRPFRIIGREAEGFRIDCNHPLAGRKLRLELRLESIRVSRQERGGQCIDLASKLGEGGPGMQAGLQAVKTEFDLEEPFSRKDEELDLNFYEKPRLIPHLDRRAQTELEELYFKLLKNRNRVLDLMSSWQSHLSPEYEPTRVVGLGMNREELHLNPRLDQYLVHDLNREPELPFDDRSFDAVLCSLSIEYLVHPVEVLREAGRVLVKGGILMVSFSNRWFPSKVIKIWKELQPFERIGLVLNWLEETGGFESMQSFSLRELNRPEDDRHSEVSPFSDPIFAICVHKT
;
A
#
# COMPACT_ATOMS: atom_id res chain seq x y z
N MET A 1 6.50 19.58 45.54
CA MET A 1 6.94 19.49 44.13
C MET A 1 6.45 18.16 43.60
N ASP A 2 5.68 18.18 42.53
CA ASP A 2 5.09 16.97 41.92
C ASP A 2 6.20 16.12 41.24
N PRO A 3 6.40 14.85 41.62
CA PRO A 3 7.41 13.96 41.03
C PRO A 3 7.12 13.57 39.57
N LYS A 4 5.99 13.99 38.98
CA LYS A 4 5.56 13.59 37.63
C LYS A 4 5.94 14.55 36.50
N LYS A 5 6.72 15.62 36.74
CA LYS A 5 7.37 16.35 35.63
C LYS A 5 8.63 15.62 35.16
N ARG A 6 8.46 14.47 34.49
CA ARG A 6 9.48 14.03 33.53
C ARG A 6 9.56 15.14 32.49
N TYR A 7 10.67 15.86 32.43
CA TYR A 7 10.90 16.83 31.35
C TYR A 7 10.75 16.07 30.03
N ALA A 8 9.75 16.45 29.23
CA ALA A 8 9.59 15.90 27.90
C ALA A 8 10.89 16.19 27.14
N LEU A 9 11.54 15.12 26.65
CA LEU A 9 12.75 15.27 25.85
C LEU A 9 12.38 16.05 24.60
N LYS A 10 13.06 17.17 24.38
CA LYS A 10 12.94 17.98 23.18
C LYS A 10 14.02 17.59 22.20
N VAL A 11 13.71 17.70 20.92
CA VAL A 11 14.69 17.52 19.86
C VAL A 11 15.80 18.56 19.98
N THR A 12 17.03 18.07 19.94
CA THR A 12 18.27 18.85 19.86
C THR A 12 19.07 18.40 18.64
N GLN A 13 20.16 19.12 18.34
CA GLN A 13 21.08 18.74 17.25
C GLN A 13 21.61 17.30 17.38
N SER A 14 21.83 16.81 18.60
CA SER A 14 22.35 15.47 18.87
C SER A 14 21.27 14.42 19.17
N SER A 15 19.99 14.77 18.97
CA SER A 15 18.90 13.82 19.21
C SER A 15 18.84 12.75 18.12
N LEU A 16 18.43 11.55 18.52
CA LEU A 16 17.96 10.50 17.64
C LEU A 16 16.44 10.46 17.73
N ILE A 17 15.81 10.61 16.57
CA ILE A 17 14.37 10.76 16.44
C ILE A 17 13.85 9.52 15.73
N GLU A 18 12.96 8.83 16.40
CA GLU A 18 12.09 7.82 15.77
C GLU A 18 10.82 8.53 15.33
N ALA A 19 10.45 8.39 14.08
CA ALA A 19 9.31 9.10 13.50
C ALA A 19 8.60 8.26 12.42
N ARG A 20 7.42 8.72 12.03
CA ARG A 20 6.79 8.34 10.76
C ARG A 20 6.79 9.52 9.83
N GLY A 21 7.30 9.32 8.63
CA GLY A 21 7.22 10.32 7.57
C GLY A 21 6.20 9.87 6.52
N SER A 22 5.29 10.77 6.18
CA SER A 22 4.24 10.55 5.19
C SER A 22 4.37 11.56 4.05
N LEU A 23 4.33 11.07 2.81
CA LEU A 23 4.19 11.89 1.62
C LEU A 23 2.74 11.86 1.16
N GLN A 24 2.09 13.02 1.22
CA GLN A 24 0.75 13.24 0.71
C GLN A 24 0.82 13.91 -0.66
N TRP A 25 0.10 13.37 -1.64
CA TRP A 25 0.06 13.88 -3.00
C TRP A 25 -1.25 13.52 -3.69
N ARG A 26 -1.55 14.16 -4.82
CA ARG A 26 -2.78 13.94 -5.58
C ARG A 26 -2.47 13.63 -7.03
N ASP A 27 -3.21 12.70 -7.61
CA ASP A 27 -3.24 12.44 -9.05
C ASP A 27 -4.66 12.14 -9.49
N ARG A 28 -5.16 12.83 -10.52
CA ARG A 28 -6.48 12.55 -11.14
C ARG A 28 -7.65 12.42 -10.18
N GLY A 29 -7.67 13.22 -9.11
CA GLY A 29 -8.74 13.18 -8.12
C GLY A 29 -8.55 12.11 -7.03
N VAL A 30 -7.55 11.25 -7.14
CA VAL A 30 -7.13 10.31 -6.10
C VAL A 30 -6.13 10.99 -5.16
N GLU A 31 -6.36 10.86 -3.86
CA GLU A 31 -5.42 11.31 -2.82
C GLU A 31 -4.57 10.13 -2.36
N HIS A 32 -3.25 10.32 -2.30
CA HIS A 32 -2.32 9.29 -1.88
C HIS A 32 -1.58 9.74 -0.63
N CYS A 33 -1.43 8.82 0.34
CA CYS A 33 -0.66 9.03 1.56
C CYS A 33 0.31 7.85 1.76
N ASP A 34 1.59 8.08 1.47
CA ASP A 34 2.62 7.06 1.54
C ASP A 34 3.50 7.25 2.78
N THR A 35 3.39 6.34 3.73
CA THR A 35 4.02 6.44 5.06
C THR A 35 5.15 5.44 5.22
N CYS A 36 6.30 5.91 5.72
CA CYS A 36 7.44 5.06 6.05
C CYS A 36 7.92 5.33 7.48
N HIS A 37 8.34 4.27 8.18
CA HIS A 37 8.96 4.40 9.49
C HIS A 37 10.41 4.87 9.37
N LEU A 38 10.79 5.82 10.23
CA LEU A 38 12.10 6.45 10.28
C LEU A 38 12.71 6.15 11.64
N PRO A 39 13.53 5.10 11.78
CA PRO A 39 13.89 4.59 13.10
C PRO A 39 14.88 5.47 13.86
N LYS A 40 15.72 6.25 13.15
CA LYS A 40 16.87 6.96 13.72
C LYS A 40 17.25 8.23 12.93
N LEU A 41 16.31 9.15 12.72
CA LEU A 41 16.58 10.44 12.10
C LEU A 41 17.45 11.31 13.02
N ASN A 42 18.42 12.01 12.45
CA ASN A 42 19.36 12.87 13.15
C ASN A 42 19.64 14.18 12.40
N LEU A 43 19.54 15.31 13.09
CA LEU A 43 19.60 16.64 12.46
C LEU A 43 20.98 17.04 11.91
N TRP A 44 22.08 16.52 12.47
CA TRP A 44 23.42 16.89 12.02
C TRP A 44 23.97 15.94 10.95
N ARG A 45 23.55 14.67 10.99
CA ARG A 45 24.06 13.60 10.13
C ARG A 45 23.25 13.44 8.85
N ASP A 46 21.93 13.53 8.92
CA ASP A 46 21.03 13.17 7.82
C ASP A 46 20.75 14.38 6.92
N LEU A 47 20.46 14.13 5.64
CA LEU A 47 20.09 15.17 4.68
C LEU A 47 18.58 15.45 4.83
N LEU A 48 18.28 16.60 5.40
CA LEU A 48 16.92 17.06 5.61
C LEU A 48 16.50 18.07 4.53
N PRO A 49 15.23 18.07 4.09
CA PRO A 49 14.69 19.11 3.23
C PRO A 49 14.88 20.51 3.84
N PRO A 50 15.06 21.54 3.01
CA PRO A 50 15.24 22.91 3.49
C PRO A 50 14.12 23.34 4.44
N GLY A 51 14.48 23.86 5.62
CA GLY A 51 13.52 24.31 6.63
C GLY A 51 13.11 23.25 7.67
N LEU A 52 13.25 21.96 7.37
CA LEU A 52 12.79 20.89 8.26
C LEU A 52 13.60 20.84 9.56
N GLY A 53 14.93 20.97 9.47
CA GLY A 53 15.80 20.97 10.64
C GLY A 53 15.45 22.06 11.65
N GLN A 54 15.11 23.27 11.20
CA GLN A 54 14.68 24.35 12.10
C GLN A 54 13.35 24.06 12.80
N ARG A 55 12.40 23.43 12.10
CA ARG A 55 11.10 23.03 12.68
C ARG A 55 11.24 21.88 13.66
N LEU A 56 12.17 20.97 13.41
CA LEU A 56 12.44 19.86 14.31
C LEU A 56 13.08 20.30 15.62
N LEU A 57 13.94 21.32 15.62
CA LEU A 57 14.58 21.78 16.86
C LEU A 57 13.56 22.25 17.90
N GLY A 58 13.61 21.65 19.09
CA GLY A 58 12.70 21.96 20.19
C GLY A 58 11.38 21.21 20.16
N ALA A 59 11.09 20.45 19.09
CA ALA A 59 9.88 19.65 18.96
C ALA A 59 9.82 18.52 20.02
N GLU A 60 8.60 18.11 20.36
CA GLU A 60 8.34 17.10 21.39
C GLU A 60 7.77 15.80 20.79
N VAL A 61 7.85 14.69 21.55
CA VAL A 61 7.22 13.43 21.17
C VAL A 61 5.71 13.63 20.99
N GLY A 62 5.16 13.10 19.89
CA GLY A 62 3.75 13.25 19.52
C GLY A 62 3.47 14.47 18.64
N GLU A 63 4.42 15.40 18.50
CA GLU A 63 4.28 16.54 17.61
C GLU A 63 4.30 16.09 16.14
N ILE A 64 3.50 16.79 15.32
CA ILE A 64 3.39 16.58 13.88
C ILE A 64 3.91 17.82 13.18
N ILE A 65 4.95 17.64 12.37
CA ILE A 65 5.53 18.71 11.54
C ILE A 65 5.05 18.53 10.11
N GLU A 66 4.41 19.56 9.58
CA GLU A 66 3.88 19.55 8.21
C GLU A 66 4.61 20.57 7.34
N MET A 67 4.91 20.19 6.09
CA MET A 67 5.58 21.06 5.12
C MET A 67 5.06 20.78 3.70
N ASP A 68 4.67 21.84 2.99
CA ASP A 68 4.33 21.78 1.58
C ASP A 68 5.55 22.07 0.70
N PHE A 69 5.73 21.27 -0.33
CA PHE A 69 6.80 21.40 -1.32
C PHE A 69 6.22 21.54 -2.72
N ALA A 70 6.67 22.57 -3.44
CA ALA A 70 6.39 22.72 -4.86
C ALA A 70 7.06 21.60 -5.67
N PRO A 71 6.53 21.26 -6.86
CA PRO A 71 7.18 20.34 -7.79
C PRO A 71 8.68 20.62 -7.96
N GLY A 72 9.50 19.57 -7.89
CA GLY A 72 10.94 19.69 -8.05
C GLY A 72 11.73 20.11 -6.80
N THR A 73 11.05 20.42 -5.69
CA THR A 73 11.72 20.91 -4.47
C THR A 73 12.16 19.76 -3.55
N LEU A 74 11.22 18.87 -3.19
CA LEU A 74 11.52 17.72 -2.32
C LEU A 74 12.05 16.53 -3.12
N ILE A 75 11.33 16.18 -4.18
CA ILE A 75 11.75 15.21 -5.20
C ILE A 75 12.02 16.00 -6.48
N ALA A 76 13.08 15.62 -7.20
CA ALA A 76 13.50 16.30 -8.44
C ALA A 76 12.33 16.42 -9.45
N ASN A 77 12.37 17.49 -10.25
CA ASN A 77 11.34 17.72 -11.26
C ASN A 77 11.45 16.67 -12.38
N HIS A 78 10.39 16.53 -13.17
CA HIS A 78 10.44 15.71 -14.37
C HIS A 78 11.51 16.25 -15.33
N ASP A 79 12.41 15.37 -15.74
CA ASP A 79 13.50 15.66 -16.66
C ASP A 79 13.24 14.96 -17.99
N PRO A 80 12.94 15.70 -19.09
CA PRO A 80 12.79 15.14 -20.42
C PRO A 80 14.04 14.38 -20.91
N GLY A 81 15.24 14.71 -20.40
CA GLY A 81 16.48 14.02 -20.69
C GLY A 81 16.58 12.61 -20.08
N LYS A 82 15.64 12.23 -19.21
CA LYS A 82 15.49 10.87 -18.66
C LYS A 82 14.39 10.07 -19.33
N VAL A 83 13.87 10.57 -20.45
CA VAL A 83 12.90 9.86 -21.30
C VAL A 83 13.65 9.32 -22.50
N PHE A 84 13.56 8.02 -22.73
CA PHE A 84 14.34 7.33 -23.76
C PHE A 84 13.45 6.52 -24.68
N HIS A 85 13.90 6.37 -25.93
CA HIS A 85 13.45 5.29 -26.80
C HIS A 85 14.29 4.05 -26.51
N VAL A 86 13.65 2.90 -26.38
CA VAL A 86 14.32 1.60 -26.25
C VAL A 86 13.72 0.60 -27.24
N HIS A 87 14.59 -0.10 -27.96
CA HIS A 87 14.16 -1.15 -28.89
C HIS A 87 13.69 -2.40 -28.13
N SER A 88 12.77 -3.16 -28.72
CA SER A 88 12.31 -4.43 -28.12
C SER A 88 13.46 -5.42 -27.85
N SER A 89 14.52 -5.40 -28.67
CA SER A 89 15.71 -6.23 -28.50
C SER A 89 16.58 -5.85 -27.30
N GLN A 90 16.34 -4.69 -26.68
CA GLN A 90 17.08 -4.24 -25.50
C GLN A 90 16.51 -4.78 -24.18
N PHE A 91 15.34 -5.42 -24.19
CA PHE A 91 14.80 -6.07 -23.00
C PHE A 91 15.47 -7.44 -22.79
N ASP A 92 16.10 -7.62 -21.63
CA ASP A 92 16.72 -8.86 -21.15
C ASP A 92 16.26 -9.12 -19.70
N PHE A 93 15.07 -9.71 -19.57
CA PHE A 93 14.46 -10.00 -18.28
C PHE A 93 15.15 -11.17 -17.57
N ALA A 94 15.47 -10.99 -16.29
CA ALA A 94 16.04 -12.03 -15.43
C ALA A 94 14.94 -12.90 -14.80
N GLU A 95 15.33 -14.02 -14.18
CA GLU A 95 14.39 -14.89 -13.45
C GLU A 95 13.71 -14.18 -12.26
N MET A 96 14.40 -13.21 -11.66
CA MET A 96 13.88 -12.38 -10.57
C MET A 96 12.87 -11.32 -11.03
N ASP A 97 12.80 -11.04 -12.34
CA ASP A 97 11.85 -10.06 -12.87
C ASP A 97 10.45 -10.71 -12.92
N PRO A 98 9.46 -10.13 -12.23
CA PRO A 98 8.16 -10.76 -12.08
C PRO A 98 7.36 -10.74 -13.39
N LEU A 99 7.57 -9.71 -14.21
CA LEU A 99 6.96 -9.55 -15.53
C LEU A 99 8.06 -9.61 -16.59
N LYS A 100 7.91 -10.53 -17.55
CA LYS A 100 8.92 -10.81 -18.59
C LYS A 100 8.54 -10.30 -19.98
N GLU A 101 7.59 -9.37 -20.03
CA GLU A 101 7.15 -8.74 -21.26
C GLU A 101 6.93 -7.24 -21.02
N PRO A 102 7.33 -6.37 -21.97
CA PRO A 102 7.11 -4.93 -21.86
C PRO A 102 5.64 -4.56 -22.06
N ARG A 103 5.08 -3.80 -21.12
CA ARG A 103 3.68 -3.37 -21.06
C ARG A 103 3.58 -1.89 -20.74
N VAL A 104 2.76 -1.19 -21.51
CA VAL A 104 2.57 0.25 -21.34
C VAL A 104 1.88 0.54 -20.01
N GLY A 105 2.42 1.50 -19.26
CA GLY A 105 1.91 1.91 -17.96
C GLY A 105 2.51 1.19 -16.76
N LEU A 106 3.23 0.10 -16.96
CA LEU A 106 3.88 -0.66 -15.88
C LEU A 106 5.34 -0.25 -15.66
N PHE A 107 5.84 -0.58 -14.48
CA PHE A 107 7.19 -0.30 -14.01
C PHE A 107 8.07 -1.54 -14.08
N TYR A 108 9.33 -1.29 -14.44
CA TYR A 108 10.38 -2.28 -14.56
C TYR A 108 11.65 -1.73 -13.94
N ARG A 109 12.56 -2.60 -13.56
CA ARG A 109 13.89 -2.18 -13.09
C ARG A 109 14.82 -1.92 -14.27
N LEU A 110 15.62 -0.87 -14.22
CA LEU A 110 16.57 -0.51 -15.29
C LEU A 110 17.49 -1.67 -15.67
N GLY A 111 17.86 -2.53 -14.72
CA GLY A 111 18.72 -3.68 -15.00
C GLY A 111 18.12 -4.79 -15.87
N CYS A 112 16.86 -4.68 -16.32
CA CYS A 112 16.30 -5.51 -17.39
C CYS A 112 16.57 -4.96 -18.79
N LEU A 113 17.30 -3.83 -18.91
CA LEU A 113 17.69 -3.23 -20.18
C LEU A 113 19.18 -3.46 -20.46
N GLN A 114 19.51 -3.82 -21.70
CA GLN A 114 20.88 -3.95 -22.20
C GLN A 114 21.24 -2.84 -23.18
N GLY A 115 22.56 -2.57 -23.30
CA GLY A 115 23.10 -1.61 -24.27
C GLY A 115 22.90 -0.13 -23.90
N MET A 116 22.49 0.19 -22.67
CA MET A 116 22.39 1.56 -22.18
C MET A 116 23.57 1.95 -21.29
N SER A 117 24.12 3.15 -21.51
CA SER A 117 25.25 3.66 -20.71
C SER A 117 24.86 3.86 -19.25
N GLY A 118 25.67 3.35 -18.32
CA GLY A 118 25.46 3.50 -16.88
C GLY A 118 24.34 2.64 -16.29
N ILE A 119 23.80 1.70 -17.06
CA ILE A 119 22.83 0.70 -16.60
C ILE A 119 23.51 -0.66 -16.52
N PHE A 120 23.35 -1.31 -15.37
CA PHE A 120 23.93 -2.62 -15.08
C PHE A 120 22.82 -3.59 -14.70
N ARG A 121 23.07 -4.89 -14.85
CA ARG A 121 22.07 -5.92 -14.55
C ARG A 121 21.53 -5.86 -13.12
N SER A 122 22.32 -5.40 -12.16
CA SER A 122 21.92 -5.23 -10.75
C SER A 122 21.18 -3.93 -10.45
N ASP A 123 20.92 -3.07 -11.46
CA ASP A 123 20.26 -1.79 -11.26
C ASP A 123 18.78 -1.99 -10.92
N LEU A 124 18.41 -1.61 -9.69
CA LEU A 124 17.05 -1.73 -9.14
C LEU A 124 16.21 -0.48 -9.34
N ARG A 125 16.80 0.61 -9.87
CA ARG A 125 16.04 1.85 -10.10
C ARG A 125 14.89 1.55 -11.08
N PRO A 126 13.67 2.02 -10.80
CA PRO A 126 12.54 1.76 -11.67
C PRO A 126 12.53 2.70 -12.88
N PHE A 127 11.95 2.23 -13.98
CA PHE A 127 11.48 3.04 -15.09
C PHE A 127 10.06 2.62 -15.46
N ARG A 128 9.30 3.50 -16.08
CA ARG A 128 7.95 3.22 -16.57
C ARG A 128 7.94 3.16 -18.09
N ILE A 129 7.23 2.21 -18.68
CA ILE A 129 6.93 2.26 -20.11
C ILE A 129 5.77 3.23 -20.32
N ILE A 130 5.99 4.31 -21.06
CA ILE A 130 5.02 5.40 -21.23
C ILE A 130 4.34 5.42 -22.60
N GLY A 131 4.81 4.61 -23.55
CA GLY A 131 4.18 4.48 -24.86
C GLY A 131 4.81 3.38 -25.70
N ARG A 132 4.06 2.92 -26.69
CA ARG A 132 4.52 1.94 -27.69
C ARG A 132 4.86 2.68 -28.98
N GLU A 133 5.99 2.31 -29.59
CA GLU A 133 6.49 2.91 -30.83
C GLU A 133 6.81 1.79 -31.85
N ALA A 134 7.09 2.15 -33.12
CA ALA A 134 7.18 1.17 -34.21
C ALA A 134 8.21 0.05 -33.99
N GLU A 135 9.35 0.37 -33.35
CA GLU A 135 10.49 -0.55 -33.15
C GLU A 135 10.77 -0.83 -31.66
N GLY A 136 9.86 -0.45 -30.77
CA GLY A 136 10.06 -0.60 -29.34
C GLY A 136 9.13 0.26 -28.50
N PHE A 137 9.70 0.89 -27.47
CA PHE A 137 8.95 1.56 -26.42
C PHE A 137 9.58 2.88 -26.04
N ARG A 138 8.71 3.82 -25.64
CA ARG A 138 9.14 5.03 -24.95
C ARG A 138 9.10 4.77 -23.45
N ILE A 139 10.21 5.03 -22.76
CA ILE A 139 10.34 4.82 -21.33
C ILE A 139 10.66 6.11 -20.59
N ASP A 140 10.20 6.19 -19.34
CA ASP A 140 10.48 7.28 -18.42
C ASP A 140 11.25 6.76 -17.21
N CYS A 141 12.50 7.23 -17.06
CA CYS A 141 13.40 6.86 -15.96
C CYS A 141 13.42 7.92 -14.84
N ASN A 142 12.47 8.86 -14.83
CA ASN A 142 12.29 9.79 -13.71
C ASN A 142 11.77 9.05 -12.47
N HIS A 143 11.96 9.68 -11.31
CA HIS A 143 11.32 9.21 -10.07
C HIS A 143 9.79 9.18 -10.25
N PRO A 144 9.05 8.18 -9.75
CA PRO A 144 7.58 8.10 -9.95
C PRO A 144 6.79 9.31 -9.40
N LEU A 145 7.35 10.00 -8.40
CA LEU A 145 6.84 11.28 -7.86
C LEU A 145 7.40 12.54 -8.53
N ALA A 146 8.19 12.43 -9.61
CA ALA A 146 8.78 13.59 -10.26
C ALA A 146 7.71 14.57 -10.78
N GLY A 147 7.95 15.86 -10.56
CA GLY A 147 7.02 16.92 -10.99
C GLY A 147 5.73 17.03 -10.17
N ARG A 148 5.59 16.30 -9.07
CA ARG A 148 4.40 16.37 -8.20
C ARG A 148 4.58 17.39 -7.09
N LYS A 149 3.47 18.06 -6.74
CA LYS A 149 3.36 18.80 -5.48
C LYS A 149 3.24 17.78 -4.34
N LEU A 150 4.06 17.92 -3.30
CA LEU A 150 4.13 16.98 -2.19
C LEU A 150 3.90 17.73 -0.88
N ARG A 151 3.14 17.13 0.03
CA ARG A 151 3.09 17.55 1.44
C ARG A 151 3.74 16.48 2.29
N LEU A 152 4.76 16.87 3.06
CA LEU A 152 5.42 16.04 4.05
C LEU A 152 4.69 16.21 5.38
N GLU A 153 4.33 15.11 6.01
CA GLU A 153 3.95 15.04 7.42
C GLU A 153 4.97 14.19 8.16
N LEU A 154 5.53 14.70 9.26
CA LEU A 154 6.49 13.99 10.07
C LEU A 154 6.00 13.94 11.52
N ARG A 155 5.59 12.75 11.97
CA ARG A 155 5.10 12.51 13.33
C ARG A 155 6.21 11.92 14.19
N LEU A 156 6.56 12.59 15.28
CA LEU A 156 7.61 12.15 16.19
C LEU A 156 7.09 11.08 17.17
N GLU A 157 7.68 9.90 17.15
CA GLU A 157 7.28 8.77 18.00
C GLU A 157 8.17 8.62 19.24
N SER A 158 9.49 8.81 19.11
CA SER A 158 10.40 8.79 20.25
C SER A 158 11.61 9.70 20.04
N ILE A 159 12.17 10.24 21.13
CA ILE A 159 13.37 11.08 21.12
C ILE A 159 14.36 10.48 22.12
N ARG A 160 15.60 10.25 21.68
CA ARG A 160 16.70 9.71 22.50
C ARG A 160 17.92 10.61 22.38
N VAL A 161 18.68 10.75 23.47
CA VAL A 161 19.92 11.52 23.47
C VAL A 161 21.06 10.63 22.98
N SER A 162 21.72 11.01 21.89
CA SER A 162 22.97 10.35 21.47
C SER A 162 24.13 10.85 22.34
N ARG A 163 24.84 9.92 23.01
CA ARG A 163 26.01 10.25 23.85
C ARG A 163 27.35 10.07 23.13
N GLN A 164 27.38 9.33 22.03
CA GLN A 164 28.50 9.16 21.09
C GLN A 164 28.04 8.23 19.95
N GLU A 165 28.10 8.68 18.70
CA GLU A 165 27.97 7.81 17.53
C GLU A 165 29.31 7.72 16.82
N ARG A 166 29.88 6.51 16.75
CA ARG A 166 30.89 6.16 15.74
C ARG A 166 30.21 5.27 14.71
N GLY A 167 30.01 5.76 13.48
CA GLY A 167 29.58 4.97 12.33
C GLY A 167 28.07 4.72 12.16
N GLY A 168 27.28 5.77 11.86
CA GLY A 168 25.87 5.66 11.44
C GLY A 168 25.68 5.87 9.93
N GLN A 169 24.65 5.27 9.35
CA GLN A 169 24.24 5.57 7.96
C GLN A 169 23.62 6.98 7.88
N CYS A 170 24.06 7.78 6.92
CA CYS A 170 23.44 9.05 6.58
C CYS A 170 22.17 8.77 5.77
N ILE A 171 21.03 9.26 6.25
CA ILE A 171 19.75 9.13 5.55
C ILE A 171 19.53 10.39 4.72
N ASP A 172 19.29 10.25 3.43
CA ASP A 172 18.59 11.29 2.67
C ASP A 172 17.10 11.10 2.86
N LEU A 173 16.46 12.00 3.62
CA LEU A 173 15.06 11.84 4.00
C LEU A 173 14.13 11.88 2.78
N ALA A 174 14.42 12.73 1.78
CA ALA A 174 13.57 12.80 0.59
C ALA A 174 13.64 11.50 -0.20
N SER A 175 14.85 10.99 -0.42
CA SER A 175 15.07 9.70 -1.05
C SER A 175 14.44 8.56 -0.25
N LYS A 176 14.59 8.55 1.08
CA LYS A 176 14.03 7.52 1.97
C LYS A 176 12.50 7.46 1.94
N LEU A 177 11.85 8.61 1.80
CA LEU A 177 10.39 8.67 1.72
C LEU A 177 9.87 8.30 0.33
N GLY A 178 10.62 8.61 -0.73
CA GLY A 178 10.25 8.30 -2.12
C GLY A 178 10.66 6.91 -2.61
N GLU A 179 11.57 6.22 -1.91
CA GLU A 179 12.04 4.89 -2.34
C GLU A 179 10.96 3.80 -2.17
N GLY A 180 11.13 2.69 -2.89
CA GLY A 180 10.33 1.49 -2.69
C GLY A 180 8.93 1.52 -3.33
N GLY A 181 8.62 2.53 -4.14
CA GLY A 181 7.43 2.55 -5.01
C GLY A 181 6.43 3.71 -4.91
N PRO A 182 6.44 4.62 -3.90
CA PRO A 182 5.56 5.79 -3.91
C PRO A 182 5.56 6.51 -5.26
N GLY A 183 4.37 6.72 -5.83
CA GLY A 183 4.15 7.29 -7.16
C GLY A 183 3.83 6.27 -8.24
N MET A 184 4.18 4.98 -8.06
CA MET A 184 3.91 3.93 -9.06
C MET A 184 2.42 3.58 -9.18
N GLN A 185 1.63 3.85 -8.15
CA GLN A 185 0.19 3.62 -8.13
C GLN A 185 -0.60 4.57 -9.05
N ALA A 186 0.00 5.66 -9.53
CA ALA A 186 -0.65 6.61 -10.42
C ALA A 186 -0.69 6.12 -11.88
N GLY A 187 -1.81 6.32 -12.58
CA GLY A 187 -1.95 6.00 -14.00
C GLY A 187 -1.15 6.94 -14.93
N LEU A 188 -1.09 6.63 -16.24
CA LEU A 188 -0.52 7.50 -17.28
C LEU A 188 -1.56 8.40 -17.93
N GLN A 189 -1.20 9.65 -18.25
CA GLN A 189 -2.18 10.60 -18.77
C GLN A 189 -2.52 10.23 -20.21
N ALA A 190 -3.81 10.12 -20.51
CA ALA A 190 -4.33 9.73 -21.82
C ALA A 190 -3.90 8.33 -22.33
N VAL A 191 -3.26 7.52 -21.49
CA VAL A 191 -2.80 6.17 -21.82
C VAL A 191 -3.31 5.20 -20.76
N LYS A 192 -4.11 4.22 -21.17
CA LYS A 192 -4.57 3.14 -20.28
C LYS A 192 -3.37 2.27 -19.91
N THR A 193 -3.24 1.93 -18.63
CA THR A 193 -2.23 0.96 -18.18
C THR A 193 -2.64 -0.44 -18.63
N GLU A 194 -1.71 -1.18 -19.23
CA GLU A 194 -1.95 -2.51 -19.79
C GLU A 194 -1.93 -3.59 -18.69
N PHE A 195 -2.94 -3.57 -17.80
CA PHE A 195 -3.17 -4.65 -16.83
C PHE A 195 -3.74 -5.93 -17.46
N ASP A 196 -4.21 -5.84 -18.71
CA ASP A 196 -4.84 -6.92 -19.48
C ASP A 196 -3.77 -7.90 -20.01
N LEU A 197 -3.18 -8.72 -19.12
CA LEU A 197 -2.26 -9.82 -19.47
C LEU A 197 -2.97 -10.92 -20.25
N GLU A 198 -2.20 -11.85 -20.84
CA GLU A 198 -2.78 -13.13 -21.23
C GLU A 198 -3.25 -13.85 -19.97
N GLU A 199 -4.56 -14.04 -19.85
CA GLU A 199 -5.25 -14.64 -18.70
C GLU A 199 -4.81 -14.01 -17.36
N PRO A 200 -5.09 -12.70 -17.12
CA PRO A 200 -4.54 -11.98 -15.96
C PRO A 200 -5.07 -12.52 -14.63
N PHE A 201 -6.25 -13.15 -14.68
CA PHE A 201 -6.96 -13.72 -13.54
C PHE A 201 -6.70 -15.23 -13.35
N SER A 202 -5.88 -15.87 -14.21
CA SER A 202 -5.53 -17.30 -14.04
C SER A 202 -4.72 -17.52 -12.78
N ARG A 203 -4.75 -18.76 -12.28
CA ARG A 203 -4.13 -19.15 -11.01
C ARG A 203 -3.27 -20.38 -11.23
N LYS A 204 -2.29 -20.62 -10.35
CA LYS A 204 -1.47 -21.84 -10.44
C LYS A 204 -2.29 -23.09 -10.10
N ASP A 205 -3.23 -22.93 -9.16
CA ASP A 205 -4.19 -23.94 -8.77
C ASP A 205 -5.60 -23.43 -9.11
N GLU A 206 -6.16 -23.97 -10.19
CA GLU A 206 -7.51 -23.70 -10.66
C GLU A 206 -8.57 -24.67 -10.12
N GLU A 207 -8.20 -25.57 -9.20
CA GLU A 207 -9.20 -26.39 -8.51
C GLU A 207 -10.20 -25.52 -7.74
N LEU A 208 -11.38 -26.09 -7.47
CA LEU A 208 -12.46 -25.40 -6.75
C LEU A 208 -11.94 -24.83 -5.44
N ASP A 209 -12.23 -23.55 -5.21
CA ASP A 209 -11.78 -22.85 -4.01
C ASP A 209 -12.36 -23.47 -2.74
N LEU A 210 -13.58 -24.01 -2.82
CA LEU A 210 -14.19 -24.76 -1.72
C LEU A 210 -13.29 -25.90 -1.20
N ASN A 211 -12.58 -26.61 -2.09
CA ASN A 211 -11.66 -27.69 -1.69
C ASN A 211 -10.43 -27.10 -0.97
N PHE A 212 -9.90 -25.99 -1.49
CA PHE A 212 -8.73 -25.34 -0.90
C PHE A 212 -9.04 -24.76 0.49
N TYR A 213 -10.24 -24.19 0.67
CA TYR A 213 -10.69 -23.56 1.92
C TYR A 213 -11.46 -24.51 2.84
N GLU A 214 -11.58 -25.80 2.52
CA GLU A 214 -12.26 -26.78 3.37
C GLU A 214 -11.62 -26.88 4.77
N LYS A 215 -10.29 -26.92 4.82
CA LYS A 215 -9.54 -26.99 6.08
C LYS A 215 -9.30 -25.58 6.64
N PRO A 216 -9.68 -25.32 7.90
CA PRO A 216 -9.47 -24.03 8.53
C PRO A 216 -7.96 -23.74 8.69
N ARG A 217 -7.59 -22.48 8.51
CA ARG A 217 -6.24 -21.95 8.67
C ARG A 217 -6.28 -20.80 9.68
N LEU A 218 -6.31 -21.15 10.96
CA LEU A 218 -6.30 -20.21 12.09
C LEU A 218 -4.90 -19.63 12.33
N ILE A 219 -4.32 -19.01 11.30
CA ILE A 219 -2.98 -18.44 11.32
C ILE A 219 -3.07 -16.97 10.94
N PRO A 220 -2.42 -16.05 11.68
CA PRO A 220 -2.42 -14.63 11.33
C PRO A 220 -1.81 -14.37 9.95
N HIS A 221 -2.53 -13.61 9.14
CA HIS A 221 -2.10 -13.18 7.80
C HIS A 221 -1.11 -12.01 7.85
N LEU A 222 -1.15 -11.24 8.93
CA LEU A 222 -0.20 -10.16 9.26
C LEU A 222 0.56 -10.51 10.54
N ASP A 223 1.76 -9.98 10.71
CA ASP A 223 2.35 -9.87 12.04
C ASP A 223 1.55 -8.91 12.93
N ARG A 224 1.77 -8.99 14.25
CA ARG A 224 0.98 -8.23 15.23
C ARG A 224 1.11 -6.71 15.07
N ARG A 225 2.26 -6.20 14.63
CA ARG A 225 2.47 -4.77 14.46
C ARG A 225 1.64 -4.26 13.28
N ALA A 226 1.71 -4.94 12.14
CA ALA A 226 0.89 -4.62 10.97
C ALA A 226 -0.62 -4.76 11.27
N GLN A 227 -1.01 -5.78 12.04
CA GLN A 227 -2.41 -5.94 12.44
C GLN A 227 -2.94 -4.72 13.23
N THR A 228 -2.19 -4.23 14.23
CA THR A 228 -2.59 -3.05 15.01
C THR A 228 -2.75 -1.81 14.13
N GLU A 229 -1.85 -1.60 13.18
CA GLU A 229 -1.90 -0.44 12.28
C GLU A 229 -3.11 -0.50 11.33
N LEU A 230 -3.49 -1.69 10.87
CA LEU A 230 -4.69 -1.88 10.06
C LEU A 230 -5.96 -1.62 10.89
N GLU A 231 -6.00 -2.13 12.13
CA GLU A 231 -7.09 -1.87 13.08
C GLU A 231 -7.24 -0.36 13.37
N GLU A 232 -6.13 0.34 13.58
CA GLU A 232 -6.12 1.80 13.77
C GLU A 232 -6.59 2.56 12.53
N LEU A 233 -6.19 2.11 11.33
CA LEU A 233 -6.61 2.73 10.08
C LEU A 233 -8.13 2.59 9.89
N TYR A 234 -8.67 1.39 10.10
CA TYR A 234 -10.11 1.16 10.04
C TYR A 234 -10.85 1.96 11.11
N PHE A 235 -10.34 2.02 12.33
CA PHE A 235 -10.93 2.80 13.41
C PHE A 235 -11.01 4.31 13.09
N LYS A 236 -9.99 4.86 12.42
CA LYS A 236 -9.97 6.29 12.02
C LYS A 236 -10.96 6.62 10.89
N LEU A 237 -11.22 5.66 10.00
CA LEU A 237 -12.02 5.89 8.79
C LEU A 237 -13.48 5.46 8.94
N LEU A 238 -13.76 4.46 9.77
CA LEU A 238 -15.11 4.00 10.05
C LEU A 238 -15.82 4.90 11.06
N LYS A 239 -17.13 5.04 10.89
CA LYS A 239 -17.99 5.73 11.85
C LYS A 239 -18.59 4.69 12.79
N ASN A 240 -18.66 5.00 14.08
CA ASN A 240 -19.40 4.17 15.02
C ASN A 240 -20.85 4.00 14.55
N ARG A 241 -21.45 2.87 14.92
CA ARG A 241 -22.81 2.44 14.55
C ARG A 241 -23.01 2.10 13.07
N ASN A 242 -21.96 1.98 12.27
CA ASN A 242 -22.08 1.40 10.93
C ASN A 242 -22.56 -0.05 10.98
N ARG A 243 -23.36 -0.46 9.99
CA ARG A 243 -23.56 -1.85 9.58
C ARG A 243 -22.41 -2.23 8.66
N VAL A 244 -21.58 -3.19 9.07
CA VAL A 244 -20.35 -3.57 8.37
C VAL A 244 -20.49 -4.93 7.71
N LEU A 245 -20.12 -5.01 6.44
CA LEU A 245 -19.83 -6.27 5.76
C LEU A 245 -18.32 -6.49 5.74
N ASP A 246 -17.86 -7.53 6.42
CA ASP A 246 -16.50 -8.06 6.28
C ASP A 246 -16.50 -9.06 5.11
N LEU A 247 -16.04 -8.60 3.96
CA LEU A 247 -16.07 -9.29 2.67
C LEU A 247 -14.79 -10.12 2.48
N MET A 248 -14.98 -11.40 2.14
CA MET A 248 -13.92 -12.41 2.12
C MET A 248 -13.30 -12.63 3.52
N SER A 249 -14.16 -12.61 4.54
CA SER A 249 -13.80 -12.73 5.95
C SER A 249 -13.27 -14.12 6.31
N SER A 250 -12.54 -14.16 7.43
CA SER A 250 -12.02 -15.35 8.08
C SER A 250 -12.21 -15.20 9.60
N TRP A 251 -11.31 -15.74 10.43
CA TRP A 251 -11.36 -15.69 11.89
C TRP A 251 -10.90 -14.34 12.49
N GLN A 252 -10.41 -13.40 11.67
CA GLN A 252 -10.05 -12.03 12.05
C GLN A 252 -10.66 -11.02 11.07
N SER A 253 -11.33 -9.99 11.59
CA SER A 253 -11.89 -8.87 10.79
C SER A 253 -11.02 -7.61 10.79
N HIS A 254 -9.91 -7.60 11.54
CA HIS A 254 -9.05 -6.42 11.73
C HIS A 254 -9.81 -5.16 12.22
N LEU A 255 -10.90 -5.37 12.96
CA LEU A 255 -11.64 -4.30 13.62
C LEU A 255 -11.09 -4.12 15.03
N SER A 256 -10.73 -2.87 15.36
CA SER A 256 -10.30 -2.51 16.72
C SER A 256 -11.34 -2.97 17.76
N PRO A 257 -10.91 -3.50 18.92
CA PRO A 257 -11.81 -3.82 20.03
C PRO A 257 -12.66 -2.62 20.49
N GLU A 258 -12.13 -1.39 20.35
CA GLU A 258 -12.79 -0.13 20.71
C GLU A 258 -13.82 0.34 19.67
N TYR A 259 -13.86 -0.28 18.49
CA TYR A 259 -14.84 0.06 17.47
C TYR A 259 -16.22 -0.49 17.83
N GLU A 260 -17.24 0.37 17.76
CA GLU A 260 -18.63 0.07 18.14
C GLU A 260 -19.55 0.03 16.89
N PRO A 261 -19.56 -1.07 16.10
CA PRO A 261 -20.50 -1.23 15.00
C PRO A 261 -21.92 -1.50 15.51
N THR A 262 -22.93 -1.23 14.67
CA THR A 262 -24.31 -1.70 14.96
C THR A 262 -24.45 -3.19 14.70
N ARG A 263 -23.77 -3.68 13.66
CA ARG A 263 -23.73 -5.09 13.27
C ARG A 263 -22.52 -5.33 12.36
N VAL A 264 -21.90 -6.50 12.46
CA VAL A 264 -20.86 -6.99 11.56
C VAL A 264 -21.32 -8.32 10.97
N VAL A 265 -21.36 -8.39 9.65
CA VAL A 265 -21.66 -9.63 8.90
C VAL A 265 -20.40 -10.05 8.17
N GLY A 266 -19.94 -11.28 8.36
CA GLY A 266 -18.82 -11.83 7.60
C GLY A 266 -19.29 -12.68 6.43
N LEU A 267 -18.72 -12.49 5.25
CA LEU A 267 -18.91 -13.39 4.11
C LEU A 267 -17.55 -13.98 3.75
N GLY A 268 -17.40 -15.30 3.84
CA GLY A 268 -16.10 -15.96 3.63
C GLY A 268 -16.24 -17.38 3.10
N MET A 269 -15.13 -18.12 3.05
CA MET A 269 -15.08 -19.46 2.44
C MET A 269 -15.01 -20.61 3.42
N ASN A 270 -14.57 -20.37 4.66
CA ASN A 270 -14.46 -21.41 5.68
C ASN A 270 -15.42 -21.16 6.84
N ARG A 271 -16.34 -22.12 7.07
CA ARG A 271 -17.37 -22.01 8.11
C ARG A 271 -16.79 -21.94 9.53
N GLU A 272 -15.72 -22.68 9.81
CA GLU A 272 -15.12 -22.76 11.14
C GLU A 272 -14.33 -21.49 11.46
N GLU A 273 -13.56 -20.96 10.51
CA GLU A 273 -12.89 -19.66 10.65
C GLU A 273 -13.90 -18.55 10.96
N LEU A 274 -14.98 -18.46 10.17
CA LEU A 274 -16.03 -17.47 10.39
C LEU A 274 -16.72 -17.63 11.76
N HIS A 275 -16.98 -18.86 12.18
CA HIS A 275 -17.58 -19.14 13.49
C HIS A 275 -16.68 -18.70 14.66
N LEU A 276 -15.36 -18.81 14.49
CA LEU A 276 -14.37 -18.44 15.51
C LEU A 276 -14.04 -16.94 15.51
N ASN A 277 -14.58 -16.15 14.58
CA ASN A 277 -14.32 -14.73 14.52
C ASN A 277 -15.10 -13.98 15.61
N PRO A 278 -14.42 -13.38 16.61
CA PRO A 278 -15.10 -12.75 17.75
C PRO A 278 -15.76 -11.41 17.40
N ARG A 279 -15.53 -10.87 16.19
CA ARG A 279 -16.09 -9.59 15.75
C ARG A 279 -17.37 -9.74 14.94
N LEU A 280 -17.72 -10.95 14.50
CA LEU A 280 -18.90 -11.18 13.64
C LEU A 280 -20.15 -11.43 14.50
N ASP A 281 -21.23 -10.72 14.18
CA ASP A 281 -22.57 -11.04 14.72
C ASP A 281 -23.23 -12.16 13.93
N GLN A 282 -22.93 -12.23 12.63
CA GLN A 282 -23.46 -13.22 11.69
C GLN A 282 -22.44 -13.52 10.61
N TYR A 283 -22.54 -14.70 9.99
CA TYR A 283 -21.67 -15.03 8.87
C TYR A 283 -22.37 -15.91 7.83
N LEU A 284 -21.85 -15.85 6.61
CA LEU A 284 -22.26 -16.66 5.48
C LEU A 284 -21.05 -17.26 4.77
N VAL A 285 -21.17 -18.52 4.35
CA VAL A 285 -20.21 -19.16 3.45
C VAL A 285 -20.67 -18.93 2.03
N HIS A 286 -19.85 -18.26 1.21
CA HIS A 286 -20.20 -17.89 -0.16
C HIS A 286 -18.97 -17.79 -1.05
N ASP A 287 -19.00 -18.44 -2.22
CA ASP A 287 -17.90 -18.48 -3.17
C ASP A 287 -18.05 -17.42 -4.26
N LEU A 288 -17.39 -16.27 -4.05
CA LEU A 288 -17.43 -15.12 -4.96
C LEU A 288 -16.78 -15.40 -6.32
N ASN A 289 -15.89 -16.39 -6.41
CA ASN A 289 -15.26 -16.75 -7.70
C ASN A 289 -16.19 -17.61 -8.56
N ARG A 290 -17.21 -18.23 -7.95
CA ARG A 290 -18.27 -18.96 -8.65
C ARG A 290 -19.54 -18.13 -8.83
N GLU A 291 -19.93 -17.36 -7.82
CA GLU A 291 -21.12 -16.52 -7.80
C GLU A 291 -20.75 -15.14 -7.26
N PRO A 292 -20.35 -14.19 -8.13
CA PRO A 292 -19.92 -12.86 -7.72
C PRO A 292 -21.02 -12.01 -7.06
N GLU A 293 -22.29 -12.37 -7.26
CA GLU A 293 -23.45 -11.68 -6.68
C GLU A 293 -23.47 -11.82 -5.16
N LEU A 294 -23.59 -10.69 -4.45
CA LEU A 294 -23.67 -10.70 -2.99
C LEU A 294 -25.10 -11.01 -2.53
N PRO A 295 -25.31 -12.00 -1.64
CA PRO A 295 -26.64 -12.43 -1.20
C PRO A 295 -27.25 -11.50 -0.13
N PHE A 296 -27.21 -10.19 -0.41
CA PHE A 296 -27.76 -9.13 0.44
C PHE A 296 -28.56 -8.15 -0.40
N ASP A 297 -29.57 -7.53 0.21
CA ASP A 297 -30.35 -6.48 -0.43
C ASP A 297 -29.49 -5.23 -0.69
N ASP A 298 -29.91 -4.43 -1.67
CA ASP A 298 -29.31 -3.13 -1.95
C ASP A 298 -29.25 -2.27 -0.69
N ARG A 299 -28.16 -1.51 -0.52
CA ARG A 299 -28.01 -0.50 0.56
C ARG A 299 -28.17 -1.07 1.98
N SER A 300 -27.82 -2.34 2.17
CA SER A 300 -27.83 -3.04 3.45
C SER A 300 -26.73 -2.62 4.42
N PHE A 301 -25.61 -2.06 3.92
CA PHE A 301 -24.42 -1.76 4.72
C PHE A 301 -23.98 -0.30 4.61
N ASP A 302 -23.36 0.18 5.67
CA ASP A 302 -22.73 1.50 5.74
C ASP A 302 -21.23 1.42 5.41
N ALA A 303 -20.62 0.25 5.64
CA ALA A 303 -19.24 -0.04 5.30
C ALA A 303 -19.05 -1.46 4.76
N VAL A 304 -18.19 -1.62 3.76
CA VAL A 304 -17.69 -2.91 3.27
C VAL A 304 -16.16 -2.91 3.43
N LEU A 305 -15.62 -3.97 4.04
CA LEU A 305 -14.19 -4.18 4.24
C LEU A 305 -13.76 -5.41 3.47
N CYS A 306 -12.75 -5.31 2.60
CA CYS A 306 -12.10 -6.44 1.95
C CYS A 306 -10.64 -6.48 2.39
N SER A 307 -10.36 -7.27 3.41
CA SER A 307 -9.03 -7.36 4.04
C SER A 307 -8.26 -8.58 3.53
N LEU A 308 -7.07 -8.34 2.98
CA LEU A 308 -6.06 -9.35 2.64
C LEU A 308 -6.57 -10.44 1.69
N SER A 309 -7.49 -10.08 0.78
CA SER A 309 -8.25 -11.05 -0.01
C SER A 309 -8.53 -10.68 -1.46
N ILE A 310 -8.41 -9.41 -1.85
CA ILE A 310 -8.76 -8.95 -3.21
C ILE A 310 -7.93 -9.65 -4.29
N GLU A 311 -6.71 -10.07 -3.94
CA GLU A 311 -5.75 -10.74 -4.82
C GLU A 311 -6.15 -12.17 -5.24
N TYR A 312 -7.25 -12.71 -4.70
CA TYR A 312 -7.76 -14.04 -5.03
C TYR A 312 -9.01 -14.02 -5.92
N LEU A 313 -9.56 -12.84 -6.22
CA LEU A 313 -10.76 -12.71 -7.03
C LEU A 313 -10.45 -12.86 -8.51
N VAL A 314 -11.18 -13.76 -9.19
CA VAL A 314 -11.11 -13.92 -10.65
C VAL A 314 -12.14 -13.05 -11.39
N HIS A 315 -13.10 -12.47 -10.65
CA HIS A 315 -14.10 -11.51 -11.12
C HIS A 315 -14.09 -10.20 -10.29
N PRO A 316 -12.94 -9.52 -10.10
CA PRO A 316 -12.83 -8.43 -9.11
C PRO A 316 -13.78 -7.26 -9.39
N VAL A 317 -13.95 -6.86 -10.66
CA VAL A 317 -14.83 -5.73 -11.03
C VAL A 317 -16.30 -6.03 -10.74
N GLU A 318 -16.74 -7.29 -10.94
CA GLU A 318 -18.11 -7.72 -10.64
C GLU A 318 -18.39 -7.69 -9.14
N VAL A 319 -17.48 -8.25 -8.34
CA VAL A 319 -17.57 -8.24 -6.87
C VAL A 319 -17.51 -6.82 -6.30
N LEU A 320 -16.65 -5.94 -6.84
CA LEU A 320 -16.58 -4.54 -6.41
C LEU A 320 -17.85 -3.76 -6.78
N ARG A 321 -18.49 -4.09 -7.91
CA ARG A 321 -19.79 -3.52 -8.29
C ARG A 321 -20.88 -3.94 -7.30
N GLU A 322 -20.88 -5.21 -6.89
CA GLU A 322 -21.79 -5.74 -5.87
C GLU A 322 -21.54 -5.13 -4.49
N ALA A 323 -20.27 -4.95 -4.09
CA ALA A 323 -19.92 -4.19 -2.88
C ALA A 323 -20.52 -2.76 -2.94
N GLY A 324 -20.47 -2.12 -4.10
CA GLY A 324 -21.12 -0.83 -4.34
C GLY A 324 -22.65 -0.88 -4.30
N ARG A 325 -23.29 -2.00 -4.70
CA ARG A 325 -24.75 -2.19 -4.66
C ARG A 325 -25.27 -2.32 -3.23
N VAL A 326 -24.59 -3.10 -2.40
CA VAL A 326 -24.99 -3.36 -1.00
C VAL A 326 -24.66 -2.19 -0.07
N LEU A 327 -23.83 -1.23 -0.50
CA LEU A 327 -23.55 0.01 0.23
C LEU A 327 -24.67 1.03 0.08
N VAL A 328 -24.99 1.73 1.18
CA VAL A 328 -25.76 2.98 1.12
C VAL A 328 -24.99 4.06 0.35
N LYS A 329 -25.70 5.06 -0.19
CA LYS A 329 -25.05 6.24 -0.77
C LYS A 329 -24.15 6.92 0.28
N GLY A 330 -22.93 7.26 -0.10
CA GLY A 330 -21.90 7.79 0.80
C GLY A 330 -21.31 6.76 1.77
N GLY A 331 -21.71 5.49 1.68
CA GLY A 331 -21.09 4.39 2.41
C GLY A 331 -19.66 4.14 1.93
N ILE A 332 -18.84 3.54 2.79
CA ILE A 332 -17.40 3.38 2.58
C ILE A 332 -17.06 1.96 2.13
N LEU A 333 -16.23 1.82 1.11
CA LEU A 333 -15.54 0.57 0.78
C LEU A 333 -14.06 0.74 1.10
N MET A 334 -13.52 -0.20 1.87
CA MET A 334 -12.09 -0.31 2.12
C MET A 334 -11.55 -1.62 1.56
N VAL A 335 -10.52 -1.52 0.71
CA VAL A 335 -9.77 -2.68 0.23
C VAL A 335 -8.37 -2.57 0.79
N SER A 336 -7.87 -3.59 1.50
CA SER A 336 -6.51 -3.58 2.02
C SER A 336 -5.80 -4.89 1.75
N PHE A 337 -4.49 -4.82 1.52
CA PHE A 337 -3.66 -5.99 1.27
C PHE A 337 -2.24 -5.76 1.81
N SER A 338 -1.45 -6.84 1.84
CA SER A 338 -0.05 -6.83 2.27
C SER A 338 0.83 -7.59 1.27
N ASN A 339 2.07 -7.90 1.65
CA ASN A 339 3.02 -8.66 0.87
C ASN A 339 2.94 -10.20 1.06
N ARG A 340 1.93 -10.67 1.79
CA ARG A 340 1.73 -12.09 2.11
C ARG A 340 0.43 -12.59 1.50
N TRP A 341 0.53 -13.58 0.61
CA TRP A 341 -0.60 -14.23 -0.05
C TRP A 341 -0.29 -15.69 -0.34
N PHE A 342 -1.31 -16.49 -0.66
CA PHE A 342 -1.16 -17.90 -1.06
C PHE A 342 -0.69 -18.00 -2.52
N PRO A 343 0.56 -18.44 -2.81
CA PRO A 343 1.09 -18.42 -4.17
C PRO A 343 0.34 -19.31 -5.17
N SER A 344 -0.38 -20.32 -4.68
CA SER A 344 -1.20 -21.22 -5.52
C SER A 344 -2.50 -20.57 -6.00
N LYS A 345 -3.13 -19.73 -5.16
CA LYS A 345 -4.47 -19.16 -5.40
C LYS A 345 -4.48 -17.69 -5.81
N VAL A 346 -3.37 -16.98 -5.65
CA VAL A 346 -3.26 -15.59 -6.11
C VAL A 346 -3.33 -15.51 -7.63
N ILE A 347 -4.06 -14.51 -8.16
CA ILE A 347 -4.17 -14.27 -9.59
C ILE A 347 -2.82 -13.93 -10.24
N LYS A 348 -2.66 -14.27 -11.51
CA LYS A 348 -1.42 -14.09 -12.27
C LYS A 348 -0.91 -12.65 -12.22
N ILE A 349 -1.74 -11.67 -12.61
CA ILE A 349 -1.34 -10.25 -12.65
C ILE A 349 -0.76 -9.76 -11.31
N TRP A 350 -1.31 -10.20 -10.19
CA TRP A 350 -0.87 -9.74 -8.87
C TRP A 350 0.59 -10.11 -8.55
N LYS A 351 1.03 -11.28 -9.02
CA LYS A 351 2.43 -11.74 -8.86
C LYS A 351 3.39 -10.98 -9.75
N GLU A 352 2.90 -10.47 -10.87
CA GLU A 352 3.69 -9.81 -11.90
C GLU A 352 3.88 -8.31 -11.61
N LEU A 353 3.02 -7.73 -10.78
CA LEU A 353 3.06 -6.34 -10.35
C LEU A 353 3.93 -6.08 -9.11
N GLN A 354 4.59 -4.91 -9.10
CA GLN A 354 5.20 -4.37 -7.89
C GLN A 354 4.14 -4.00 -6.84
N PRO A 355 4.47 -3.93 -5.53
CA PRO A 355 3.50 -3.65 -4.47
C PRO A 355 2.64 -2.40 -4.69
N PHE A 356 3.26 -1.29 -5.13
CA PHE A 356 2.54 -0.04 -5.40
C PHE A 356 1.71 -0.08 -6.69
N GLU A 357 2.10 -0.89 -7.69
CA GLU A 357 1.29 -1.06 -8.90
C GLU A 357 -0.01 -1.82 -8.62
N ARG A 358 -0.03 -2.70 -7.60
CA ARG A 358 -1.27 -3.37 -7.15
C ARG A 358 -2.29 -2.39 -6.61
N ILE A 359 -1.85 -1.29 -5.98
CA ILE A 359 -2.75 -0.19 -5.60
C ILE A 359 -3.36 0.39 -6.87
N GLY A 360 -2.54 0.68 -7.88
CA GLY A 360 -3.00 1.16 -9.18
C GLY A 360 -3.97 0.22 -9.89
N LEU A 361 -3.74 -1.10 -9.80
CA LEU A 361 -4.64 -2.13 -10.33
C LEU A 361 -6.02 -2.09 -9.66
N VAL A 362 -6.04 -2.04 -8.31
CA VAL A 362 -7.30 -1.97 -7.55
C VAL A 362 -8.03 -0.65 -7.82
N LEU A 363 -7.31 0.48 -7.88
CA LEU A 363 -7.89 1.76 -8.29
C LEU A 363 -8.51 1.70 -9.69
N ASN A 364 -7.83 1.06 -10.66
CA ASN A 364 -8.36 0.87 -12.00
C ASN A 364 -9.65 0.03 -11.99
N TRP A 365 -9.71 -1.07 -11.23
CA TRP A 365 -10.96 -1.85 -11.11
C TRP A 365 -12.09 -1.04 -10.46
N LEU A 366 -11.79 -0.23 -9.45
CA LEU A 366 -12.76 0.66 -8.80
C LEU A 366 -13.29 1.73 -9.78
N GLU A 367 -12.42 2.31 -10.61
CA GLU A 367 -12.81 3.23 -11.69
C GLU A 367 -13.73 2.53 -12.71
N GLU A 368 -13.41 1.31 -13.13
CA GLU A 368 -14.21 0.51 -14.07
C GLU A 368 -15.61 0.17 -13.55
N THR A 369 -15.82 0.15 -12.23
CA THR A 369 -17.16 -0.06 -11.68
C THR A 369 -18.09 1.14 -11.95
N GLY A 370 -17.53 2.34 -12.11
CA GLY A 370 -18.28 3.60 -12.22
C GLY A 370 -19.11 3.97 -10.98
N GLY A 371 -18.94 3.24 -9.87
CA GLY A 371 -19.83 3.29 -8.71
C GLY A 371 -19.27 4.03 -7.50
N PHE A 372 -18.04 4.56 -7.58
CA PHE A 372 -17.32 5.11 -6.43
C PHE A 372 -16.70 6.48 -6.71
N GLU A 373 -16.52 7.26 -5.65
CA GLU A 373 -15.89 8.59 -5.65
C GLU A 373 -14.96 8.77 -4.45
N SER A 374 -14.30 9.94 -4.38
CA SER A 374 -13.44 10.34 -3.25
C SER A 374 -12.37 9.29 -2.93
N MET A 375 -11.65 8.84 -3.96
CA MET A 375 -10.68 7.76 -3.82
C MET A 375 -9.43 8.22 -3.08
N GLN A 376 -9.01 7.39 -2.12
CA GLN A 376 -7.80 7.59 -1.36
C GLN A 376 -6.99 6.30 -1.31
N SER A 377 -5.66 6.39 -1.35
CA SER A 377 -4.78 5.25 -1.07
C SER A 377 -3.81 5.54 0.05
N PHE A 378 -3.54 4.53 0.85
CA PHE A 378 -2.60 4.57 1.96
C PHE A 378 -1.56 3.47 1.79
N SER A 379 -0.30 3.79 2.05
CA SER A 379 0.74 2.79 2.26
C SER A 379 1.45 3.02 3.58
N LEU A 380 1.82 1.94 4.26
CA LEU A 380 2.64 1.95 5.47
C LEU A 380 3.70 0.86 5.36
N ARG A 381 4.96 1.26 5.47
CA ARG A 381 6.11 0.38 5.21
C ARG A 381 7.22 0.57 6.23
N GLU A 382 8.03 -0.48 6.36
CA GLU A 382 9.27 -0.53 7.16
C GLU A 382 9.13 -0.33 8.67
N LEU A 383 7.94 -0.57 9.23
CA LEU A 383 7.82 -0.72 10.68
C LEU A 383 8.70 -1.87 11.18
N ASN A 384 9.18 -1.79 12.40
CA ASN A 384 9.96 -2.88 12.99
C ASN A 384 9.08 -4.12 13.19
N ARG A 385 9.53 -5.29 12.72
CA ARG A 385 8.86 -6.56 12.97
C ARG A 385 8.99 -6.93 14.46
N PRO A 386 7.94 -7.47 15.09
CA PRO A 386 8.06 -8.04 16.44
C PRO A 386 9.13 -9.15 16.49
N GLU A 387 9.94 -9.17 17.55
CA GLU A 387 11.06 -10.14 17.68
C GLU A 387 10.57 -11.60 17.73
N ASP A 388 9.37 -11.84 18.25
CA ASP A 388 8.74 -13.15 18.38
C ASP A 388 7.93 -13.58 17.13
N ASP A 389 7.91 -12.76 16.08
CA ASP A 389 7.27 -13.16 14.82
C ASP A 389 8.09 -14.22 14.10
N ARG A 390 7.41 -15.23 13.53
CA ARG A 390 8.04 -16.36 12.83
C ARG A 390 8.89 -15.98 11.61
N HIS A 391 8.73 -14.77 11.07
CA HIS A 391 9.49 -14.27 9.93
C HIS A 391 10.55 -13.24 10.32
N SER A 392 10.84 -13.07 11.62
CA SER A 392 11.86 -12.14 12.12
C SER A 392 13.26 -12.39 11.56
N GLU A 393 13.59 -13.64 11.21
CA GLU A 393 14.85 -14.01 10.57
C GLU A 393 14.88 -13.71 9.06
N VAL A 394 13.72 -13.54 8.41
CA VAL A 394 13.61 -13.31 6.96
C VAL A 394 13.70 -11.81 6.64
N SER A 395 13.03 -10.98 7.44
CA SER A 395 13.01 -9.53 7.26
C SER A 395 12.87 -8.84 8.61
N PRO A 396 13.66 -7.77 8.88
CA PRO A 396 13.49 -6.97 10.09
C PRO A 396 12.22 -6.10 10.03
N PHE A 397 11.58 -6.01 8.86
CA PHE A 397 10.42 -5.17 8.64
C PHE A 397 9.12 -5.96 8.83
N SER A 398 8.21 -5.37 9.57
CA SER A 398 6.81 -5.77 9.67
C SER A 398 6.15 -5.79 8.30
N ASP A 399 5.13 -6.62 8.15
CA ASP A 399 4.31 -6.75 6.97
C ASP A 399 3.78 -5.35 6.57
N PRO A 400 4.04 -4.88 5.33
CA PRO A 400 3.56 -3.58 4.90
C PRO A 400 2.04 -3.60 4.76
N ILE A 401 1.42 -2.43 4.86
CA ILE A 401 -0.03 -2.27 4.68
C ILE A 401 -0.26 -1.38 3.49
N PHE A 402 -1.10 -1.84 2.58
CA PHE A 402 -1.64 -1.04 1.50
C PHE A 402 -3.14 -1.02 1.65
N ALA A 403 -3.76 0.14 1.52
CA ALA A 403 -5.20 0.28 1.61
C ALA A 403 -5.72 1.29 0.60
N ILE A 404 -6.92 1.04 0.09
CA ILE A 404 -7.71 1.95 -0.73
C ILE A 404 -9.02 2.19 0.00
N CYS A 405 -9.43 3.44 0.07
CA CYS A 405 -10.70 3.89 0.63
C CYS A 405 -11.47 4.65 -0.44
N VAL A 406 -12.73 4.30 -0.65
CA VAL A 406 -13.63 4.96 -1.59
C VAL A 406 -15.03 5.10 -1.01
N HIS A 407 -15.82 6.01 -1.55
CA HIS A 407 -17.21 6.24 -1.13
C HIS A 407 -18.18 5.92 -2.26
N LYS A 408 -19.32 5.33 -1.93
CA LYS A 408 -20.41 5.06 -2.86
C LYS A 408 -21.05 6.36 -3.36
N THR A 409 -21.20 6.52 -4.68
CA THR A 409 -21.82 7.68 -5.35
C THR A 409 -23.31 7.89 -5.06
#